data_AF-A0A352SGR4-F1
#
_entry.id   AF-A0A352SGR4-F1
#
_cell.length_a   1.000
_cell.length_b   1.000
_cell.length_c   1.000
_cell.angle_alpha   90.00
_cell.angle_beta   90.00
_cell.angle_gamma   90.00
#
_symmetry.space_group_name_H-M   'P 1'
#
loop_
_entity.id
_entity.type
_entity.pdbx_description
1 polymer ?
#
loop_
_entity_poly.entity_id
_entity_poly.type
_entity_poly.pdbx_seq_one_letter_code
_entity_poly.pdbx_strand_id
1 'polypeptide(L)'
;MKSSVSNFYTGWRGWSILRKKFLIFVVTLVIILALAFEFYPCKSQVIDLSTGSGLSKMLRYDDAQVYIFGEAHRKVEYQKFRNVLFEYLVKEKGVRVFVEESGYATAFLCNETVQGKLLFSDWLDRCMVSQADYELFQWIADWNHNKENADKISIIGIDITDDIGNIQTLCQYLLKNRDLSNTDVQMRFLLTSIQELNSFSSLALQTFQDELFPQLIELYQTNPAQLKAVLGDQIIPLDRAILGWTEAQEKLRLKEEVEQLGGPDDLYRENCLYEHFMWEYEQNPNAKYYGQFGGAHVLLSNYSGKVYRVQNSFVTRLSSLASPLHEALTVIDGVLSLEVGALGNSTTNNAILYNTVLANPPIEKSSKFYSDSPDISDTNFAQYVLLFEDPAKLTVTKERSGAYWKYH
;
A
#
# COMPACT_ATOMS: atom_id res chain seq x y z
N MET A 1 -84.44 -14.59 26.53
CA MET A 1 -83.50 -15.09 25.50
C MET A 1 -82.98 -13.93 24.66
N LYS A 2 -81.86 -13.29 25.02
CA LYS A 2 -81.07 -12.37 24.18
C LYS A 2 -79.90 -11.83 25.04
N SER A 3 -78.88 -12.66 25.34
CA SER A 3 -77.65 -12.11 25.96
C SER A 3 -76.39 -12.99 25.86
N SER A 4 -76.29 -13.98 24.96
CA SER A 4 -75.08 -14.83 24.92
C SER A 4 -74.36 -14.92 23.57
N VAL A 5 -74.85 -14.27 22.50
CA VAL A 5 -74.27 -14.47 21.14
C VAL A 5 -73.29 -13.35 20.74
N SER A 6 -73.25 -12.21 21.44
CA SER A 6 -72.35 -11.09 21.07
C SER A 6 -70.90 -11.23 21.58
N ASN A 7 -70.63 -12.11 22.55
CA ASN A 7 -69.29 -12.23 23.15
C ASN A 7 -68.38 -13.26 22.47
N PHE A 8 -68.91 -14.11 21.59
CA PHE A 8 -68.11 -15.14 20.90
C PHE A 8 -67.42 -14.61 19.63
N TYR A 9 -68.06 -13.70 18.89
CA TYR A 9 -67.50 -13.12 17.65
C TYR A 9 -66.40 -12.07 17.89
N THR A 10 -66.44 -11.38 19.04
CA THR A 10 -65.39 -10.41 19.44
C THR A 10 -64.11 -11.12 19.90
N GLY A 11 -64.23 -12.27 20.57
CA GLY A 11 -63.08 -13.08 21.01
C GLY A 11 -62.27 -13.69 19.85
N TRP A 12 -62.93 -14.22 18.82
CA TRP A 12 -62.25 -14.80 17.65
C TRP A 12 -61.53 -13.75 16.77
N ARG A 13 -62.15 -12.57 16.55
CA ARG A 13 -61.48 -11.44 15.87
C ARG A 13 -60.32 -10.89 16.69
N GLY A 14 -60.48 -10.77 18.02
CA GLY A 14 -59.41 -10.38 18.93
C GLY A 14 -58.21 -11.33 18.92
N TRP A 15 -58.46 -12.64 18.91
CA TRP A 15 -57.41 -13.68 18.83
C TRP A 15 -56.68 -13.66 17.47
N SER A 16 -57.41 -13.48 16.37
CA SER A 16 -56.82 -13.35 15.03
C SER A 16 -55.92 -12.10 14.91
N ILE A 17 -56.35 -10.97 15.48
CA ILE A 17 -55.57 -9.72 15.52
C ILE A 17 -54.33 -9.88 16.43
N LEU A 18 -54.47 -10.52 17.59
CA LEU A 18 -53.35 -10.79 18.50
C LEU A 18 -52.29 -11.68 17.85
N ARG A 19 -52.70 -12.74 17.14
CA ARG A 19 -51.79 -13.62 16.37
C ARG A 19 -51.05 -12.87 15.26
N LYS A 20 -51.73 -12.01 14.50
CA LYS A 20 -51.09 -11.19 13.47
C LYS A 20 -50.08 -10.22 14.06
N LYS A 21 -50.42 -9.53 15.16
CA LYS A 21 -49.51 -8.62 15.87
C LYS A 21 -48.30 -9.35 16.46
N PHE A 22 -48.51 -10.54 17.03
CA PHE A 22 -47.43 -11.38 17.54
C PHE A 22 -46.50 -11.87 16.42
N LEU A 23 -47.06 -12.30 15.27
CA LEU A 23 -46.25 -12.72 14.12
C LEU A 23 -45.42 -11.56 13.56
N ILE A 24 -46.01 -10.37 13.42
CA ILE A 24 -45.29 -9.17 13.01
C ILE A 24 -44.15 -8.87 13.99
N PHE A 25 -44.41 -8.92 15.31
CA PHE A 25 -43.38 -8.71 16.32
C PHE A 25 -42.23 -9.73 16.20
N VAL A 26 -42.53 -11.01 16.03
CA VAL A 26 -41.50 -12.07 15.86
C VAL A 26 -40.70 -11.84 14.58
N VAL A 27 -41.35 -11.54 13.46
CA VAL A 27 -40.66 -11.26 12.19
C VAL A 27 -39.77 -10.02 12.31
N THR A 28 -40.28 -8.94 12.93
CA THR A 28 -39.49 -7.73 13.19
C THR A 28 -38.31 -8.03 14.10
N LEU A 29 -38.47 -8.83 15.16
CA LEU A 29 -37.39 -9.22 16.04
C LEU A 29 -36.33 -10.07 15.32
N VAL A 30 -36.74 -11.02 14.48
CA VAL A 30 -35.83 -11.82 13.66
C VAL A 30 -35.06 -10.94 12.69
N ILE A 31 -35.71 -9.97 12.05
CA ILE A 31 -35.05 -9.00 11.17
C ILE A 31 -34.05 -8.15 11.96
N ILE A 32 -34.45 -7.62 13.13
CA ILE A 32 -33.55 -6.82 13.98
C ILE A 32 -32.33 -7.65 14.42
N LEU A 33 -32.53 -8.90 14.82
CA LEU A 33 -31.43 -9.79 15.20
C LEU A 33 -30.54 -10.12 14.00
N ALA A 34 -31.12 -10.42 12.83
CA ALA A 34 -30.37 -10.68 11.61
C ALA A 34 -29.55 -9.46 11.18
N LEU A 35 -30.14 -8.25 11.25
CA LEU A 35 -29.42 -7.00 11.01
C LEU A 35 -28.33 -6.79 12.07
N ALA A 36 -28.61 -7.03 13.35
CA ALA A 36 -27.61 -6.91 14.40
C ALA A 36 -26.41 -7.84 14.18
N PHE A 37 -26.63 -9.08 13.73
CA PHE A 37 -25.55 -10.00 13.36
C PHE A 37 -24.80 -9.56 12.10
N GLU A 38 -25.50 -9.05 11.09
CA GLU A 38 -24.88 -8.53 9.86
C GLU A 38 -24.08 -7.25 10.10
N PHE A 39 -24.44 -6.47 11.11
CA PHE A 39 -23.80 -5.20 11.46
C PHE A 39 -22.83 -5.30 12.64
N TYR A 40 -22.68 -6.47 13.28
CA TYR A 40 -21.72 -6.62 14.37
C TYR A 40 -20.29 -6.82 13.83
N PRO A 41 -19.27 -6.13 14.37
CA PRO A 41 -17.88 -6.33 13.96
C PRO A 41 -17.45 -7.79 14.09
N CYS A 42 -16.99 -8.37 12.99
CA CYS A 42 -16.52 -9.76 12.98
C CYS A 42 -15.18 -9.89 13.71
N LYS A 43 -15.03 -10.98 14.48
CA LYS A 43 -13.74 -11.33 15.11
C LYS A 43 -12.72 -11.70 14.05
N SER A 44 -13.15 -12.49 13.08
CA SER A 44 -12.35 -12.89 11.93
C SER A 44 -13.24 -13.13 10.72
N GLN A 45 -12.63 -13.10 9.55
CA GLN A 45 -13.32 -13.33 8.29
C GLN A 45 -12.39 -14.00 7.30
N VAL A 46 -12.88 -15.05 6.64
CA VAL A 46 -12.19 -15.65 5.49
C VAL A 46 -12.30 -14.67 4.31
N ILE A 47 -11.16 -14.40 3.69
CA ILE A 47 -11.00 -13.54 2.52
C ILE A 47 -10.64 -14.41 1.33
N ASP A 48 -11.48 -14.34 0.30
CA ASP A 48 -11.19 -14.94 -1.00
C ASP A 48 -10.18 -14.04 -1.75
N LEU A 49 -8.99 -14.58 -2.03
CA LEU A 49 -7.90 -13.83 -2.65
C LEU A 49 -8.13 -13.51 -4.13
N SER A 50 -9.15 -14.10 -4.76
CA SER A 50 -9.51 -13.83 -6.15
C SER A 50 -10.60 -12.77 -6.29
N THR A 51 -11.45 -12.61 -5.28
CA THR A 51 -12.62 -11.71 -5.35
C THR A 51 -12.64 -10.62 -4.28
N GLY A 52 -11.83 -10.74 -3.23
CA GLY A 52 -11.90 -9.89 -2.04
C GLY A 52 -13.15 -10.14 -1.18
N SER A 53 -13.94 -11.17 -1.48
CA SER A 53 -15.12 -11.52 -0.70
C SER A 53 -14.76 -11.71 0.76
N GLY A 54 -15.50 -11.05 1.66
CA GLY A 54 -15.23 -11.00 3.10
C GLY A 54 -14.65 -9.66 3.59
N LEU A 55 -13.96 -8.89 2.74
CA LEU A 55 -13.37 -7.61 3.15
C LEU A 55 -14.41 -6.63 3.70
N SER A 56 -15.57 -6.54 3.04
CA SER A 56 -16.68 -5.66 3.44
C SER A 56 -17.36 -6.03 4.76
N LYS A 57 -17.14 -7.25 5.27
CA LYS A 57 -17.59 -7.64 6.62
C LYS A 57 -16.57 -7.24 7.67
N MET A 58 -15.28 -7.30 7.30
CA MET A 58 -14.19 -7.04 8.22
C MET A 58 -13.90 -5.55 8.40
N LEU A 59 -13.83 -4.83 7.27
CA LEU A 59 -13.39 -3.42 7.22
C LEU A 59 -14.57 -2.46 7.03
N ARG A 60 -15.81 -2.88 7.31
CA ARG A 60 -17.01 -2.07 7.06
C ARG A 60 -16.98 -0.73 7.78
N TYR A 61 -16.64 -0.76 9.07
CA TYR A 61 -16.65 0.41 9.95
C TYR A 61 -15.30 1.09 10.07
N ASP A 62 -14.29 0.52 9.41
CA ASP A 62 -12.97 1.11 9.35
C ASP A 62 -13.00 2.35 8.43
N ASP A 63 -12.56 3.49 8.93
CA ASP A 63 -12.56 4.76 8.20
C ASP A 63 -11.23 5.50 8.41
N ALA A 64 -10.13 4.77 8.34
CA ALA A 64 -8.80 5.36 8.38
C ALA A 64 -8.55 6.26 7.17
N GLN A 65 -7.62 7.19 7.38
CA GLN A 65 -7.06 7.99 6.30
C GLN A 65 -5.94 7.25 5.59
N VAL A 66 -5.16 6.46 6.33
CA VAL A 66 -4.01 5.72 5.83
C VAL A 66 -4.15 4.25 6.20
N TYR A 67 -4.16 3.40 5.18
CA TYR A 67 -4.18 1.95 5.31
C TYR A 67 -2.80 1.39 4.96
N ILE A 68 -2.20 0.59 5.84
CA ILE A 68 -0.91 -0.04 5.57
C ILE A 68 -1.03 -1.56 5.68
N PHE A 69 -0.52 -2.26 4.68
CA PHE A 69 -0.42 -3.72 4.65
C PHE A 69 1.03 -4.19 4.65
N GLY A 70 1.38 -5.03 5.63
CA GLY A 70 2.67 -5.70 5.73
C GLY A 70 2.70 -7.03 5.00
N GLU A 71 3.67 -7.23 4.12
CA GLU A 71 3.83 -8.47 3.37
C GLU A 71 5.14 -9.21 3.62
N ALA A 72 5.10 -10.50 3.31
CA ALA A 72 6.30 -11.26 3.00
C ALA A 72 6.57 -11.15 1.50
N HIS A 73 7.74 -10.61 1.14
CA HIS A 73 8.07 -10.34 -0.25
C HIS A 73 8.00 -11.56 -1.16
N ARG A 74 7.64 -11.31 -2.42
CA ARG A 74 7.66 -12.29 -3.52
C ARG A 74 6.79 -13.51 -3.23
N LYS A 75 5.64 -13.29 -2.60
CA LYS A 75 4.60 -14.31 -2.37
C LYS A 75 3.32 -13.94 -3.13
N VAL A 76 2.87 -14.84 -4.00
CA VAL A 76 1.72 -14.62 -4.88
C VAL A 76 0.46 -14.31 -4.08
N GLU A 77 0.26 -15.00 -2.95
CA GLU A 77 -0.93 -14.83 -2.12
C GLU A 77 -1.01 -13.46 -1.44
N TYR A 78 0.14 -12.88 -1.05
CA TYR A 78 0.21 -11.51 -0.52
C TYR A 78 -0.09 -10.48 -1.59
N GLN A 79 0.47 -10.65 -2.79
CA GLN A 79 0.21 -9.76 -3.93
C GLN A 79 -1.27 -9.80 -4.34
N LYS A 80 -1.89 -10.99 -4.35
CA LYS A 80 -3.33 -11.14 -4.59
C LYS A 80 -4.17 -10.45 -3.52
N PHE A 81 -3.85 -10.67 -2.24
CA PHE A 81 -4.54 -10.00 -1.14
C PHE A 81 -4.43 -8.48 -1.26
N ARG A 82 -3.23 -7.97 -1.53
CA ARG A 82 -2.99 -6.53 -1.76
C ARG A 82 -3.89 -5.98 -2.85
N ASN A 83 -3.98 -6.66 -4.00
CA ASN A 83 -4.81 -6.20 -5.11
C ASN A 83 -6.29 -6.10 -4.71
N VAL A 84 -6.86 -7.19 -4.17
CA VAL A 84 -8.28 -7.18 -3.78
C VAL A 84 -8.58 -6.23 -2.63
N LEU A 85 -7.63 -6.05 -1.70
CA LEU A 85 -7.73 -5.06 -0.63
C LEU A 85 -7.73 -3.64 -1.19
N PHE A 86 -6.77 -3.31 -2.05
CA PHE A 86 -6.68 -1.98 -2.63
C PHE A 86 -7.92 -1.63 -3.45
N GLU A 87 -8.39 -2.55 -4.30
CA GLU A 87 -9.61 -2.36 -5.06
C GLU A 87 -10.82 -2.09 -4.17
N TYR A 88 -10.97 -2.85 -3.07
CA TYR A 88 -12.02 -2.62 -2.07
C TYR A 88 -11.89 -1.23 -1.45
N LEU A 89 -10.68 -0.83 -1.03
CA LEU A 89 -10.46 0.48 -0.41
C LEU A 89 -10.72 1.65 -1.38
N VAL A 90 -10.38 1.50 -2.66
CA VAL A 90 -10.70 2.51 -3.69
C VAL A 90 -12.21 2.64 -3.87
N LYS A 91 -12.90 1.50 -4.03
CA LYS A 91 -14.34 1.44 -4.34
C LYS A 91 -15.22 1.85 -3.15
N GLU A 92 -14.87 1.40 -1.94
CA GLU A 92 -15.75 1.49 -0.76
C GLU A 92 -15.25 2.51 0.27
N LYS A 93 -13.96 2.87 0.27
CA LYS A 93 -13.35 3.73 1.30
C LYS A 93 -12.81 5.06 0.79
N GLY A 94 -12.84 5.27 -0.53
CA GLY A 94 -12.38 6.52 -1.15
C GLY A 94 -10.86 6.68 -1.19
N VAL A 95 -10.10 5.58 -1.07
CA VAL A 95 -8.64 5.62 -1.26
C VAL A 95 -8.32 6.04 -2.70
N ARG A 96 -7.34 6.93 -2.86
CA ARG A 96 -6.90 7.48 -4.16
C ARG A 96 -5.39 7.55 -4.32
N VAL A 97 -4.61 7.22 -3.29
CA VAL A 97 -3.15 7.21 -3.39
C VAL A 97 -2.63 5.82 -3.05
N PHE A 98 -1.93 5.20 -4.00
CA PHE A 98 -1.20 3.96 -3.81
C PHE A 98 0.26 4.28 -3.47
N VAL A 99 0.74 3.81 -2.33
CA VAL A 99 2.08 4.07 -1.80
C VAL A 99 2.92 2.81 -1.91
N GLU A 100 4.01 2.89 -2.66
CA GLU A 100 4.90 1.77 -2.89
C GLU A 100 6.17 1.85 -2.01
N GLU A 101 6.64 0.69 -1.57
CA GLU A 101 8.02 0.48 -1.11
C GLU A 101 8.98 0.48 -2.31
N SER A 102 9.02 1.60 -3.02
CA SER A 102 9.89 1.82 -4.18
C SER A 102 10.41 3.25 -4.17
N GLY A 103 11.50 3.47 -4.90
CA GLY A 103 12.03 4.80 -5.11
C GLY A 103 11.10 5.72 -5.89
N TYR A 104 11.26 7.02 -5.70
CA TYR A 104 10.42 8.05 -6.31
C TYR A 104 10.42 7.98 -7.84
N ALA A 105 11.59 7.79 -8.48
CA ALA A 105 11.69 7.76 -9.95
C ALA A 105 10.90 6.58 -10.52
N THR A 106 11.03 5.42 -9.88
CA THR A 106 10.31 4.19 -10.24
C THR A 106 8.79 4.40 -10.18
N ALA A 107 8.28 4.84 -9.03
CA ALA A 107 6.85 5.06 -8.84
C ALA A 107 6.30 6.20 -9.69
N PHE A 108 7.08 7.26 -9.93
CA PHE A 108 6.68 8.37 -10.79
C PHE A 108 6.44 7.89 -12.22
N LEU A 109 7.33 7.06 -12.77
CA LEU A 109 7.17 6.51 -14.11
C LEU A 109 6.00 5.51 -14.18
N CYS A 110 5.76 4.74 -13.11
CA CYS A 110 4.54 3.93 -12.97
C CYS A 110 3.29 4.82 -13.01
N ASN A 111 3.28 5.90 -12.23
CA ASN A 111 2.19 6.87 -12.18
C ASN A 111 1.92 7.48 -13.56
N GLU A 112 2.93 8.03 -14.22
CA GLU A 112 2.75 8.64 -15.55
C GLU A 112 2.23 7.63 -16.59
N THR A 113 2.55 6.34 -16.42
CA THR A 113 2.00 5.26 -17.25
C THR A 113 0.51 5.04 -16.98
N VAL A 114 0.09 4.87 -15.73
CA VAL A 114 -1.33 4.67 -15.38
C VAL A 114 -2.18 5.93 -15.54
N GLN A 115 -1.56 7.11 -15.63
CA GLN A 115 -2.23 8.36 -16.01
C GLN A 115 -2.41 8.49 -17.54
N GLY A 116 -1.83 7.60 -18.34
CA GLY A 116 -1.87 7.64 -19.80
C GLY A 116 -0.94 8.67 -20.44
N LYS A 117 0.06 9.17 -19.71
CA LYS A 117 1.07 10.13 -20.21
C LYS A 117 2.33 9.43 -20.74
N LEU A 118 2.63 8.25 -20.21
CA LEU A 118 3.68 7.34 -20.70
C LEU A 118 3.03 6.07 -21.24
N LEU A 119 3.58 5.49 -22.31
CA LEU A 119 3.05 4.24 -22.86
C LEU A 119 3.45 3.06 -21.98
N PHE A 120 2.58 2.05 -21.87
CA PHE A 120 2.89 0.78 -21.20
C PHE A 120 4.15 0.13 -21.76
N SER A 121 4.35 0.17 -23.08
CA SER A 121 5.54 -0.37 -23.75
C SER A 121 6.85 0.33 -23.34
N ASP A 122 6.76 1.60 -22.94
CA ASP A 122 7.93 2.40 -22.60
C ASP A 122 8.40 2.12 -21.15
N TRP A 123 7.49 1.63 -20.30
CA TRP A 123 7.72 1.43 -18.88
C TRP A 123 7.23 0.08 -18.33
N LEU A 124 5.93 -0.08 -18.06
CA LEU A 124 5.40 -1.25 -17.34
C LEU A 124 5.70 -2.59 -18.03
N ASP A 125 5.64 -2.66 -19.37
CA ASP A 125 5.98 -3.87 -20.13
C ASP A 125 7.47 -4.26 -19.98
N ARG A 126 8.33 -3.33 -19.56
CA ARG A 126 9.77 -3.56 -19.36
C ARG A 126 10.12 -3.87 -17.91
N CYS A 127 9.56 -3.12 -16.98
CA CYS A 127 10.04 -3.05 -15.60
C CYS A 127 9.20 -3.88 -14.60
N MET A 128 7.93 -4.17 -14.91
CA MET A 128 7.12 -4.98 -14.02
C MET A 128 7.53 -6.45 -14.09
N VAL A 129 7.72 -7.08 -12.93
CA VAL A 129 8.25 -8.44 -12.85
C VAL A 129 7.23 -9.50 -12.44
N SER A 130 6.13 -9.11 -11.78
CA SER A 130 5.09 -10.05 -11.36
C SER A 130 3.78 -9.85 -12.10
N GLN A 131 3.05 -10.96 -12.30
CA GLN A 131 1.72 -10.95 -12.89
C GLN A 131 0.75 -10.08 -12.07
N ALA A 132 0.76 -10.23 -10.74
CA ALA A 132 -0.15 -9.51 -9.86
C ALA A 132 0.13 -8.00 -9.86
N ASP A 133 1.39 -7.57 -9.98
CA ASP A 133 1.71 -6.15 -10.17
C ASP A 133 1.19 -5.67 -11.52
N TYR A 134 1.51 -6.37 -12.61
CA TYR A 134 1.08 -5.98 -13.96
C TYR A 134 -0.45 -5.83 -14.05
N GLU A 135 -1.20 -6.80 -13.51
CA GLU A 135 -2.67 -6.75 -13.43
C GLU A 135 -3.18 -5.57 -12.59
N LEU A 136 -2.52 -5.26 -11.47
CA LEU A 136 -2.86 -4.12 -10.63
C LEU A 136 -2.68 -2.79 -11.38
N PHE A 137 -1.51 -2.57 -11.99
CA PHE A 137 -1.25 -1.32 -12.71
C PHE A 137 -2.14 -1.17 -13.96
N GLN A 138 -2.44 -2.28 -14.65
CA GLN A 138 -3.42 -2.28 -15.73
C GLN A 138 -4.81 -1.87 -15.21
N TRP A 139 -5.25 -2.44 -14.08
CA TRP A 139 -6.52 -2.08 -13.46
C TRP A 139 -6.56 -0.61 -13.04
N ILE A 140 -5.46 -0.06 -12.47
CA ILE A 140 -5.36 1.37 -12.12
C ILE A 140 -5.49 2.25 -13.37
N ALA A 141 -4.82 1.89 -14.47
CA ALA A 141 -4.91 2.63 -15.72
C ALA A 141 -6.34 2.61 -16.29
N ASP A 142 -6.99 1.44 -16.28
CA ASP A 142 -8.37 1.26 -16.73
C ASP A 142 -9.35 2.07 -15.86
N TRP A 143 -9.13 2.07 -14.53
CA TRP A 143 -9.87 2.91 -13.60
C TRP A 143 -9.71 4.39 -13.95
N ASN A 144 -8.48 4.86 -14.14
CA ASN A 144 -8.16 6.27 -14.37
C ASN A 144 -8.65 6.80 -15.72
N HIS A 145 -8.78 5.96 -16.75
CA HIS A 145 -9.06 6.38 -18.13
C HIS A 145 -10.32 7.25 -18.26
N ASN A 146 -11.35 6.98 -17.45
CA ASN A 146 -12.65 7.67 -17.51
C ASN A 146 -12.96 8.51 -16.26
N LYS A 147 -11.95 8.87 -15.47
CA LYS A 147 -12.14 9.60 -14.20
C LYS A 147 -11.67 11.03 -14.32
N GLU A 148 -12.39 11.93 -13.64
CA GLU A 148 -11.90 13.27 -13.36
C GLU A 148 -10.67 13.21 -12.46
N ASN A 149 -9.82 14.24 -12.51
CA ASN A 149 -8.54 14.24 -11.79
C ASN A 149 -8.69 13.98 -10.27
N ALA A 150 -9.76 14.45 -9.64
CA ALA A 150 -10.02 14.23 -8.22
C ALA A 150 -10.34 12.76 -7.86
N ASP A 151 -10.77 11.97 -8.84
CA ASP A 151 -11.14 10.56 -8.67
C ASP A 151 -10.10 9.58 -9.21
N LYS A 152 -9.03 10.09 -9.83
CA LYS A 152 -7.94 9.27 -10.29
C LYS A 152 -7.12 8.76 -9.12
N ILE A 153 -6.62 7.56 -9.29
CA ILE A 153 -5.62 6.96 -8.41
C ILE A 153 -4.25 7.49 -8.83
N SER A 154 -3.49 8.01 -7.88
CA SER A 154 -2.06 8.30 -8.05
C SER A 154 -1.21 7.20 -7.43
N ILE A 155 0.01 7.06 -7.93
CA ILE A 155 1.03 6.15 -7.41
C ILE A 155 2.22 6.98 -6.94
N ILE A 156 2.68 6.74 -5.72
CA ILE A 156 3.83 7.43 -5.12
C ILE A 156 4.81 6.41 -4.54
N GLY A 157 6.10 6.71 -4.66
CA GLY A 157 7.19 5.92 -4.09
C GLY A 157 7.88 6.75 -3.04
N ILE A 158 8.01 6.18 -1.83
CA ILE A 158 8.56 6.90 -0.67
C ILE A 158 9.90 6.35 -0.20
N ASP A 159 10.37 5.25 -0.79
CA ASP A 159 11.63 4.63 -0.43
C ASP A 159 12.83 5.30 -1.15
N ILE A 160 14.04 4.93 -0.76
CA ILE A 160 15.30 5.45 -1.30
C ILE A 160 16.00 4.40 -2.19
N THR A 161 15.24 3.45 -2.73
CA THR A 161 15.76 2.24 -3.41
C THR A 161 15.71 2.31 -4.93
N ASP A 162 15.63 3.52 -5.50
CA ASP A 162 15.72 3.68 -6.96
C ASP A 162 17.04 3.12 -7.51
N ASP A 163 16.95 2.43 -8.64
CA ASP A 163 18.12 2.12 -9.45
C ASP A 163 18.44 3.26 -10.41
N ILE A 164 19.71 3.35 -10.78
CA ILE A 164 20.22 4.42 -11.63
C ILE A 164 19.57 4.43 -13.04
N GLY A 165 19.11 3.29 -13.53
CA GLY A 165 18.43 3.20 -14.83
C GLY A 165 17.04 3.83 -14.80
N ASN A 166 16.33 3.71 -13.67
CA ASN A 166 15.04 4.36 -13.47
C ASN A 166 15.21 5.87 -13.32
N ILE A 167 16.26 6.34 -12.64
CA ILE A 167 16.61 7.76 -12.58
C ILE A 167 16.96 8.31 -13.96
N GLN A 168 17.78 7.59 -14.74
CA GLN A 168 18.07 7.97 -16.13
C GLN A 168 16.78 8.11 -16.93
N THR A 169 15.89 7.12 -16.85
CA THR A 169 14.62 7.10 -17.57
C THR A 169 13.73 8.28 -17.16
N LEU A 170 13.68 8.60 -15.86
CA LEU A 170 12.99 9.78 -15.35
C LEU A 170 13.59 11.06 -15.95
N CYS A 171 14.90 11.27 -15.85
CA CYS A 171 15.54 12.48 -16.39
C CYS A 171 15.26 12.66 -17.89
N GLN A 172 15.33 11.57 -18.66
CA GLN A 172 14.98 11.56 -20.09
C GLN A 172 13.51 11.93 -20.32
N TYR A 173 12.61 11.39 -19.50
CA TYR A 173 11.19 11.72 -19.56
C TYR A 173 10.93 13.21 -19.28
N LEU A 174 11.53 13.77 -18.22
CA LEU A 174 11.34 15.18 -17.84
C LEU A 174 11.88 16.15 -18.90
N LEU A 175 12.95 15.76 -19.59
CA LEU A 175 13.60 16.51 -20.66
C LEU A 175 12.94 16.32 -22.04
N LYS A 176 12.00 15.38 -22.19
CA LYS A 176 11.34 15.11 -23.47
C LYS A 176 10.66 16.37 -24.00
N ASN A 177 11.00 16.74 -25.24
CA ASN A 177 10.45 17.92 -25.95
C ASN A 177 10.69 19.27 -25.23
N ARG A 178 11.70 19.39 -24.36
CA ARG A 178 12.07 20.68 -23.75
C ARG A 178 12.84 21.56 -24.73
N ASP A 179 12.55 22.86 -24.69
CA ASP A 179 13.33 23.86 -25.42
C ASP A 179 14.60 24.22 -24.63
N LEU A 180 15.75 23.92 -25.20
CA LEU A 180 17.07 24.17 -24.61
C LEU A 180 17.79 25.37 -25.28
N SER A 181 17.09 26.15 -26.12
CA SER A 181 17.69 27.24 -26.88
C SER A 181 18.17 28.41 -26.01
N ASN A 182 17.54 28.61 -24.85
CA ASN A 182 17.83 29.71 -23.92
C ASN A 182 18.79 29.32 -22.78
N THR A 183 19.31 28.09 -22.75
CA THR A 183 20.33 27.68 -21.77
C THR A 183 21.73 28.09 -22.24
N ASP A 184 22.67 28.25 -21.30
CA ASP A 184 24.08 28.39 -21.67
C ASP A 184 24.63 27.12 -22.32
N VAL A 185 25.83 27.21 -22.92
CA VAL A 185 26.43 26.14 -23.71
C VAL A 185 26.68 24.87 -22.88
N GLN A 186 27.12 25.00 -21.63
CA GLN A 186 27.44 23.85 -20.77
C GLN A 186 26.17 23.15 -20.33
N MET A 187 25.18 23.91 -19.86
CA MET A 187 23.87 23.38 -19.49
C MET A 187 23.19 22.72 -20.69
N ARG A 188 23.23 23.34 -21.88
CA ARG A 188 22.66 22.75 -23.10
C ARG A 188 23.30 21.41 -23.41
N PHE A 189 24.63 21.35 -23.38
CA PHE A 189 25.36 20.13 -23.67
C PHE A 189 24.95 19.01 -22.70
N LEU A 190 24.97 19.28 -21.39
CA LEU A 190 24.58 18.30 -20.37
C LEU A 190 23.15 17.77 -20.57
N LEU A 191 22.18 18.66 -20.74
CA LEU A 191 20.77 18.27 -20.86
C LEU A 191 20.49 17.52 -22.16
N THR A 192 21.10 17.93 -23.28
CA THR A 192 21.03 17.19 -24.55
C THR A 192 21.68 15.82 -24.43
N SER A 193 22.85 15.72 -23.79
CA SER A 193 23.53 14.44 -23.57
C SER A 193 22.68 13.46 -22.78
N ILE A 194 21.98 13.92 -21.73
CA ILE A 194 21.05 13.06 -20.97
C ILE A 194 19.86 12.64 -21.83
N GLN A 195 19.27 13.60 -22.56
CA GLN A 195 18.09 13.37 -23.40
C GLN A 195 18.33 12.34 -24.52
N GLU A 196 19.50 12.37 -25.14
CA GLU A 196 19.85 11.53 -26.29
C GLU A 196 20.54 10.21 -25.90
N LEU A 197 20.80 10.01 -24.60
CA LEU A 197 21.56 8.87 -24.13
C LEU A 197 20.84 7.54 -24.40
N ASN A 198 21.54 6.55 -24.95
CA ASN A 198 20.96 5.25 -25.25
C ASN A 198 20.73 4.40 -23.98
N SER A 199 19.49 4.34 -23.51
CA SER A 199 19.08 3.65 -22.27
C SER A 199 19.20 2.12 -22.30
N PHE A 200 19.68 1.52 -23.40
CA PHE A 200 19.82 0.06 -23.57
C PHE A 200 21.26 -0.45 -23.51
N SER A 201 22.26 0.42 -23.31
CA SER A 201 23.66 0.01 -23.23
C SER A 201 24.22 0.17 -21.83
N SER A 202 24.97 -0.84 -21.36
CA SER A 202 25.66 -0.79 -20.06
C SER A 202 26.66 0.37 -20.00
N LEU A 203 27.32 0.67 -21.12
CA LEU A 203 28.23 1.82 -21.21
C LEU A 203 27.48 3.14 -21.02
N ALA A 204 26.31 3.31 -21.65
CA ALA A 204 25.52 4.53 -21.45
C ALA A 204 25.02 4.66 -20.01
N LEU A 205 24.56 3.56 -19.38
CA LEU A 205 24.16 3.59 -17.98
C LEU A 205 25.33 4.03 -17.07
N GLN A 206 26.53 3.52 -17.36
CA GLN A 206 27.74 3.94 -16.66
C GLN A 206 28.07 5.41 -16.91
N THR A 207 28.03 5.88 -18.17
CA THR A 207 28.24 7.31 -18.49
C THR A 207 27.21 8.21 -17.79
N PHE A 208 25.96 7.78 -17.70
CA PHE A 208 24.95 8.52 -16.92
C PHE A 208 25.34 8.58 -15.44
N GLN A 209 25.65 7.43 -14.84
CA GLN A 209 25.98 7.33 -13.43
C GLN A 209 27.23 8.12 -13.04
N ASP A 210 28.30 7.95 -13.79
CA ASP A 210 29.64 8.41 -13.42
C ASP A 210 29.92 9.85 -13.87
N GLU A 211 29.24 10.33 -14.93
CA GLU A 211 29.55 11.63 -15.54
C GLU A 211 28.34 12.58 -15.54
N LEU A 212 27.22 12.18 -16.14
CA LEU A 212 26.12 13.12 -16.42
C LEU A 212 25.26 13.42 -15.19
N PHE A 213 24.94 12.40 -14.39
CA PHE A 213 24.09 12.59 -13.22
C PHE A 213 24.75 13.41 -12.11
N PRO A 214 26.04 13.23 -11.78
CA PRO A 214 26.75 14.13 -10.87
C PRO A 214 26.76 15.59 -11.35
N GLN A 215 26.97 15.82 -12.65
CA GLN A 215 26.89 17.17 -13.23
C GLN A 215 25.48 17.75 -13.16
N LEU A 216 24.43 16.93 -13.31
CA LEU A 216 23.04 17.38 -13.15
C LEU A 216 22.75 17.76 -11.70
N ILE A 217 23.26 17.00 -10.73
CA ILE A 217 23.14 17.32 -9.29
C ILE A 217 23.87 18.63 -8.98
N GLU A 218 25.10 18.80 -9.49
CA GLU A 218 25.86 20.05 -9.32
C GLU A 218 25.12 21.24 -9.94
N LEU A 219 24.56 21.08 -11.14
CA LEU A 219 23.75 22.11 -11.80
C LEU A 219 22.50 22.46 -10.98
N TYR A 220 21.82 21.45 -10.42
CA TYR A 220 20.66 21.64 -9.55
C TYR A 220 21.03 22.44 -8.28
N GLN A 221 22.17 22.14 -7.68
CA GLN A 221 22.65 22.81 -6.46
C GLN A 221 23.14 24.24 -6.70
N THR A 222 23.83 24.47 -7.82
CA THR A 222 24.50 25.76 -8.10
C THR A 222 23.61 26.74 -8.86
N ASN A 223 22.79 26.25 -9.80
CA ASN A 223 21.96 27.07 -10.68
C ASN A 223 20.48 26.60 -10.78
N PRO A 224 19.77 26.37 -9.66
CA PRO A 224 18.41 25.81 -9.67
C PRO A 224 17.40 26.65 -10.46
N ALA A 225 17.57 27.98 -10.48
CA ALA A 225 16.67 28.89 -11.21
C ALA A 225 16.71 28.68 -12.73
N GLN A 226 17.89 28.39 -13.30
CA GLN A 226 18.00 28.12 -14.73
C GLN A 226 17.40 26.75 -15.07
N LEU A 227 17.66 25.74 -14.25
CA LEU A 227 17.06 24.42 -14.44
C LEU A 227 15.53 24.48 -14.32
N LYS A 228 15.00 25.31 -13.39
CA LYS A 228 13.56 25.58 -13.28
C LYS A 228 13.00 26.30 -14.50
N ALA A 229 13.75 27.20 -15.12
CA ALA A 229 13.31 27.86 -16.35
C ALA A 229 13.13 26.87 -17.52
N VAL A 230 13.89 25.77 -17.53
CA VAL A 230 13.76 24.70 -18.54
C VAL A 230 12.65 23.71 -18.17
N LEU A 231 12.65 23.21 -16.93
CA LEU A 231 11.75 22.13 -16.51
C LEU A 231 10.36 22.62 -16.08
N GLY A 232 10.21 23.90 -15.71
CA GLY A 232 9.01 24.41 -15.04
C GLY A 232 8.73 23.62 -13.77
N ASP A 233 7.47 23.18 -13.60
CA ASP A 233 7.05 22.39 -12.44
C ASP A 233 7.66 20.98 -12.42
N GLN A 234 8.19 20.49 -13.56
CA GLN A 234 8.90 19.20 -13.61
C GLN A 234 10.25 19.23 -12.87
N ILE A 235 10.67 20.38 -12.33
CA ILE A 235 11.78 20.42 -11.39
C ILE A 235 11.46 19.69 -10.08
N ILE A 236 10.17 19.61 -9.68
CA ILE A 236 9.77 18.93 -8.44
C ILE A 236 10.06 17.42 -8.53
N PRO A 237 9.61 16.68 -9.56
CA PRO A 237 10.01 15.28 -9.73
C PRO A 237 11.52 15.05 -9.78
N LEU A 238 12.29 15.97 -10.38
CA LEU A 238 13.75 15.87 -10.41
C LEU A 238 14.35 16.02 -9.00
N ASP A 239 13.91 17.02 -8.24
CA ASP A 239 14.34 17.25 -6.86
C ASP A 239 14.09 16.02 -5.98
N ARG A 240 12.88 15.45 -6.05
CA ARG A 240 12.52 14.24 -5.29
C ARG A 240 13.40 13.04 -5.63
N ALA A 241 13.72 12.83 -6.91
CA ALA A 241 14.62 11.76 -7.34
C ALA A 241 16.08 11.99 -6.90
N ILE A 242 16.59 13.22 -6.98
CA ILE A 242 17.92 13.58 -6.50
C ILE A 242 18.02 13.40 -4.98
N LEU A 243 16.98 13.78 -4.23
CA LEU A 243 16.91 13.59 -2.79
C LEU A 243 17.00 12.10 -2.44
N GLY A 244 16.11 11.27 -2.97
CA GLY A 244 16.10 9.84 -2.70
C GLY A 244 17.44 9.16 -3.08
N TRP A 245 18.05 9.54 -4.20
CA TRP A 245 19.38 9.06 -4.57
C TRP A 245 20.46 9.48 -3.56
N THR A 246 20.46 10.74 -3.15
CA THR A 246 21.44 11.28 -2.20
C THR A 246 21.33 10.58 -0.85
N GLU A 247 20.11 10.35 -0.38
CA GLU A 247 19.83 9.59 0.84
C GLU A 247 20.25 8.13 0.72
N ALA A 248 20.06 7.51 -0.45
CA ALA A 248 20.55 6.15 -0.71
C ALA A 248 22.09 6.07 -0.59
N GLN A 249 22.82 7.06 -1.12
CA GLN A 249 24.28 7.14 -0.99
C GLN A 249 24.70 7.37 0.47
N GLU A 250 23.99 8.22 1.20
CA GLU A 250 24.26 8.45 2.62
C GLU A 250 24.03 7.18 3.46
N LYS A 251 22.96 6.42 3.17
CA LYS A 251 22.74 5.12 3.80
C LYS A 251 23.91 4.16 3.56
N LEU A 252 24.44 4.10 2.33
CA LEU A 252 25.61 3.28 2.01
C LEU A 252 26.84 3.71 2.80
N ARG A 253 27.11 5.03 2.89
CA ARG A 253 28.19 5.60 3.69
C ARG A 253 28.08 5.20 5.16
N LEU A 254 26.88 5.31 5.75
CA LEU A 254 26.62 4.94 7.15
C LEU A 254 26.80 3.43 7.40
N LYS A 255 26.44 2.59 6.42
CA LYS A 255 26.65 1.14 6.50
C LYS A 255 28.13 0.76 6.50
N GLU A 256 28.94 1.41 5.66
CA GLU A 256 30.39 1.21 5.63
C GLU A 256 31.07 1.63 6.94
N GLU A 257 30.52 2.64 7.64
CA GLU A 257 31.03 3.09 8.93
C GLU A 257 30.68 2.15 10.11
N VAL A 258 29.67 1.28 9.95
CA VAL A 258 29.11 0.45 11.03
C VAL A 258 29.10 -1.03 10.65
N GLU A 259 30.28 -1.65 10.54
CA GLU A 259 30.41 -3.08 10.23
C GLU A 259 30.13 -4.03 11.41
N GLN A 260 29.69 -3.56 12.58
CA GLN A 260 29.32 -4.44 13.70
C GLN A 260 28.12 -3.92 14.50
N LEU A 261 27.07 -4.77 14.59
CA LEU A 261 25.79 -4.63 15.31
C LEU A 261 24.68 -3.95 14.48
N GLY A 262 23.49 -4.58 14.41
CA GLY A 262 22.33 -4.10 13.64
C GLY A 262 22.13 -2.59 13.79
N GLY A 263 22.33 -1.87 12.68
CA GLY A 263 22.94 -0.56 12.68
C GLY A 263 22.00 0.63 12.47
N PRO A 264 22.55 1.86 12.48
CA PRO A 264 21.83 3.12 12.26
C PRO A 264 21.29 3.31 10.83
N ASP A 265 21.69 2.49 9.86
CA ASP A 265 21.30 2.60 8.45
C ASP A 265 19.84 2.20 8.20
N ASP A 266 19.33 1.19 8.92
CA ASP A 266 17.91 0.85 8.88
C ASP A 266 17.06 1.97 9.49
N LEU A 267 17.50 2.55 10.61
CA LEU A 267 16.81 3.68 11.23
C LEU A 267 16.81 4.93 10.34
N TYR A 268 17.89 5.15 9.59
CA TYR A 268 17.99 6.21 8.60
C TYR A 268 16.99 6.01 7.45
N ARG A 269 16.91 4.79 6.88
CA ARG A 269 15.90 4.47 5.85
C ARG A 269 14.47 4.68 6.36
N GLU A 270 14.16 4.24 7.58
CA GLU A 270 12.84 4.48 8.18
C GLU A 270 12.53 5.97 8.37
N ASN A 271 13.55 6.78 8.63
CA ASN A 271 13.40 8.24 8.69
C ASN A 271 13.06 8.80 7.31
N CYS A 272 13.79 8.41 6.26
CA CYS A 272 13.51 8.83 4.89
C CYS A 272 12.09 8.44 4.45
N LEU A 273 11.67 7.19 4.68
CA LEU A 273 10.30 6.73 4.41
C LEU A 273 9.25 7.62 5.10
N TYR A 274 9.47 7.96 6.37
CA TYR A 274 8.57 8.82 7.13
C TYR A 274 8.51 10.24 6.53
N GLU A 275 9.66 10.89 6.32
CA GLU A 275 9.74 12.25 5.78
C GLU A 275 9.15 12.32 4.36
N HIS A 276 9.40 11.31 3.54
CA HIS A 276 8.85 11.22 2.19
C HIS A 276 7.33 11.06 2.18
N PHE A 277 6.80 10.18 3.02
CA PHE A 277 5.35 10.05 3.16
C PHE A 277 4.71 11.33 3.70
N MET A 278 5.31 11.95 4.72
CA MET A 278 4.78 13.18 5.31
C MET A 278 4.79 14.34 4.32
N TRP A 279 5.83 14.46 3.49
CA TRP A 279 5.86 15.46 2.41
C TRP A 279 4.68 15.30 1.44
N GLU A 280 4.38 14.07 1.00
CA GLU A 280 3.24 13.75 0.13
C GLU A 280 1.89 14.00 0.82
N TYR A 281 1.79 13.65 2.10
CA TYR A 281 0.61 13.91 2.93
C TYR A 281 0.33 15.41 3.06
N GLU A 282 1.36 16.22 3.29
CA GLU A 282 1.23 17.68 3.43
C GLU A 282 0.76 18.35 2.13
N GLN A 283 1.08 17.78 0.96
CA GLN A 283 0.57 18.29 -0.31
C GLN A 283 -0.93 18.04 -0.49
N ASN A 284 -1.47 16.96 0.11
CA ASN A 284 -2.88 16.61 -0.01
C ASN A 284 -3.43 15.94 1.27
N PRO A 285 -3.57 16.69 2.37
CA PRO A 285 -3.93 16.13 3.68
C PRO A 285 -5.37 15.65 3.78
N ASN A 286 -6.17 15.78 2.71
CA ASN A 286 -7.54 15.26 2.65
C ASN A 286 -7.64 13.95 1.84
N ALA A 287 -6.55 13.54 1.17
CA ALA A 287 -6.53 12.27 0.45
C ALA A 287 -6.51 11.08 1.43
N LYS A 288 -6.91 9.93 0.90
CA LYS A 288 -6.78 8.64 1.55
C LYS A 288 -5.76 7.75 0.84
N TYR A 289 -4.92 7.12 1.63
CA TYR A 289 -3.71 6.42 1.20
C TYR A 289 -3.82 4.93 1.51
N TYR A 290 -3.29 4.10 0.61
CA TYR A 290 -3.02 2.69 0.87
C TYR A 290 -1.57 2.38 0.49
N GLY A 291 -0.84 1.78 1.42
CA GLY A 291 0.54 1.37 1.20
C GLY A 291 0.78 -0.10 1.46
N GLN A 292 1.67 -0.70 0.67
CA GLN A 292 2.13 -2.08 0.86
C GLN A 292 3.64 -2.11 1.01
N PHE A 293 4.11 -2.70 2.11
CA PHE A 293 5.52 -2.73 2.50
C PHE A 293 5.88 -4.11 3.07
N GLY A 294 7.16 -4.44 3.09
CA GLY A 294 7.66 -5.56 3.89
C GLY A 294 7.25 -5.41 5.35
N GLY A 295 6.91 -6.53 6.02
CA GLY A 295 6.38 -6.51 7.39
C GLY A 295 7.24 -5.78 8.43
N ALA A 296 8.54 -5.63 8.16
CA ALA A 296 9.47 -4.89 9.01
C ALA A 296 9.16 -3.37 9.12
N HIS A 297 8.37 -2.83 8.19
CA HIS A 297 8.06 -1.40 8.13
C HIS A 297 6.73 -1.04 8.81
N VAL A 298 5.82 -1.99 8.98
CA VAL A 298 4.39 -1.65 9.10
C VAL A 298 3.82 -1.64 10.51
N LEU A 299 4.52 -2.18 11.50
CA LEU A 299 3.94 -2.27 12.84
C LEU A 299 3.86 -0.89 13.51
N LEU A 300 2.82 -0.71 14.31
CA LEU A 300 2.54 0.50 15.08
C LEU A 300 3.51 0.69 16.25
N SER A 301 4.24 -0.35 16.65
CA SER A 301 5.20 -0.35 17.76
C SER A 301 6.40 -1.24 17.45
N ASN A 302 7.49 -1.03 18.17
CA ASN A 302 8.67 -1.90 18.13
C ASN A 302 8.31 -3.34 18.49
N TYR A 303 8.75 -4.29 17.66
CA TYR A 303 8.51 -5.71 17.84
C TYR A 303 9.76 -6.50 17.50
N SER A 304 10.02 -7.58 18.23
CA SER A 304 11.14 -8.48 17.96
C SER A 304 10.63 -9.91 17.96
N GLY A 305 10.09 -10.34 16.83
CA GLY A 305 9.60 -11.70 16.63
C GLY A 305 10.68 -12.65 16.12
N LYS A 306 10.26 -13.87 15.78
CA LYS A 306 11.14 -14.95 15.31
C LYS A 306 11.59 -14.76 13.85
N VAL A 307 10.74 -14.18 13.02
CA VAL A 307 10.95 -14.09 11.57
C VAL A 307 11.34 -12.68 11.16
N TYR A 308 10.89 -11.66 11.90
CA TYR A 308 11.21 -10.28 11.59
C TYR A 308 11.26 -9.40 12.85
N ARG A 309 11.95 -8.26 12.71
CA ARG A 309 12.10 -7.25 13.76
C ARG A 309 11.67 -5.90 13.22
N VAL A 310 10.92 -5.16 14.03
CA VAL A 310 10.53 -3.78 13.78
C VAL A 310 11.15 -2.91 14.86
N GLN A 311 11.86 -1.87 14.44
CA GLN A 311 12.42 -0.89 15.35
C GLN A 311 12.25 0.52 14.78
N ASN A 312 11.39 1.30 15.44
CA ASN A 312 11.08 2.69 15.12
C ASN A 312 10.82 2.90 13.62
N SER A 313 9.97 2.04 13.06
CA SER A 313 9.61 2.10 11.65
C SER A 313 8.89 3.40 11.33
N PHE A 314 8.79 3.72 10.04
CA PHE A 314 8.04 4.89 9.61
C PHE A 314 6.58 4.81 10.09
N VAL A 315 5.95 3.63 10.11
CA VAL A 315 4.59 3.46 10.66
C VAL A 315 4.54 3.63 12.17
N THR A 316 5.55 3.18 12.92
CA THR A 316 5.66 3.49 14.36
C THR A 316 5.74 5.01 14.61
N ARG A 317 6.31 5.77 13.69
CA ARG A 317 6.35 7.25 13.79
C ARG A 317 5.01 7.88 13.39
N LEU A 318 4.36 7.37 12.35
CA LEU A 318 3.02 7.79 11.95
C LEU A 318 1.99 7.53 13.05
N SER A 319 2.15 6.44 13.82
CA SER A 319 1.29 6.09 14.96
C SER A 319 1.63 6.85 16.24
N SER A 320 2.64 7.73 16.25
CA SER A 320 3.00 8.48 17.46
C SER A 320 1.99 9.59 17.76
N LEU A 321 1.86 9.98 19.04
CA LEU A 321 0.98 11.07 19.46
C LEU A 321 1.32 12.43 18.83
N ALA A 322 2.53 12.59 18.29
CA ALA A 322 2.95 13.82 17.62
C ALA A 322 2.51 13.87 16.15
N SER A 323 2.13 12.73 15.56
CA SER A 323 1.71 12.63 14.17
C SER A 323 0.25 13.04 14.00
N PRO A 324 -0.12 13.79 12.94
CA PRO A 324 -1.52 14.09 12.62
C PRO A 324 -2.33 12.82 12.28
N LEU A 325 -1.65 11.69 12.05
CA LEU A 325 -2.25 10.41 11.66
C LEU A 325 -2.42 9.43 12.82
N HIS A 326 -2.09 9.80 14.07
CA HIS A 326 -2.15 8.92 15.24
C HIS A 326 -3.44 8.07 15.33
N GLU A 327 -4.60 8.69 15.09
CA GLU A 327 -5.92 8.06 15.16
C GLU A 327 -6.52 7.75 13.77
N ALA A 328 -5.75 7.97 12.70
CA ALA A 328 -6.22 7.86 11.31
C ALA A 328 -5.48 6.76 10.52
N LEU A 329 -4.89 5.80 11.23
CA LEU A 329 -4.12 4.68 10.69
C LEU A 329 -4.83 3.35 10.92
N THR A 330 -4.85 2.53 9.87
CA THR A 330 -5.21 1.11 9.95
C THR A 330 -4.06 0.27 9.42
N VAL A 331 -3.54 -0.63 10.26
CA VAL A 331 -2.46 -1.56 9.94
C VAL A 331 -2.98 -2.99 9.87
N ILE A 332 -2.62 -3.67 8.79
CA ILE A 332 -2.80 -5.10 8.59
C ILE A 332 -1.42 -5.76 8.54
N ASP A 333 -1.08 -6.55 9.56
CA ASP A 333 0.14 -7.35 9.56
C ASP A 333 -0.12 -8.70 8.89
N GLY A 334 0.55 -8.96 7.76
CA GLY A 334 0.51 -10.27 7.12
C GLY A 334 1.65 -11.21 7.50
N VAL A 335 2.78 -10.70 8.00
CA VAL A 335 4.01 -11.49 8.18
C VAL A 335 3.95 -12.37 9.42
N LEU A 336 3.12 -12.02 10.42
CA LEU A 336 2.90 -12.86 11.60
C LEU A 336 2.49 -14.30 11.25
N SER A 337 1.84 -14.51 10.10
CA SER A 337 1.59 -15.86 9.52
C SER A 337 2.83 -16.76 9.55
N LEU A 338 3.98 -16.21 9.16
CA LEU A 338 5.23 -16.96 9.07
C LEU A 338 5.81 -17.29 10.45
N GLU A 339 5.52 -16.48 11.48
CA GLU A 339 5.98 -16.70 12.85
C GLU A 339 5.12 -17.73 13.58
N VAL A 340 3.81 -17.66 13.35
CA VAL A 340 2.78 -18.51 13.95
C VAL A 340 2.87 -19.93 13.39
N GLY A 341 3.11 -20.07 12.08
CA GLY A 341 3.14 -21.36 11.41
C GLY A 341 1.75 -21.86 11.00
N ALA A 342 1.66 -23.13 10.62
CA ALA A 342 0.42 -23.70 10.10
C ALA A 342 -0.70 -23.75 11.15
N LEU A 343 -1.88 -23.25 10.76
CA LEU A 343 -3.11 -23.28 11.53
C LEU A 343 -3.97 -24.51 11.23
N GLY A 344 -3.71 -25.18 10.11
CA GLY A 344 -4.45 -26.35 9.64
C GLY A 344 -3.94 -26.87 8.29
N ASN A 345 -4.70 -27.77 7.66
CA ASN A 345 -4.30 -28.48 6.44
C ASN A 345 -4.95 -27.96 5.14
N SER A 346 -5.52 -26.74 5.15
CA SER A 346 -6.37 -26.25 4.06
C SER A 346 -5.58 -25.60 2.91
N THR A 347 -6.32 -25.24 1.85
CA THR A 347 -5.84 -24.82 0.52
C THR A 347 -5.33 -23.38 0.48
N THR A 348 -4.42 -23.08 -0.44
CA THR A 348 -3.69 -21.80 -0.59
C THR A 348 -4.50 -20.61 -1.10
N ASN A 349 -5.79 -20.77 -1.39
CA ASN A 349 -6.60 -19.70 -2.04
C ASN A 349 -7.32 -18.76 -1.07
N ASN A 350 -7.30 -19.05 0.24
CA ASN A 350 -7.98 -18.22 1.23
C ASN A 350 -6.99 -17.71 2.27
N ALA A 351 -7.22 -16.50 2.74
CA ALA A 351 -6.57 -15.95 3.93
C ALA A 351 -7.63 -15.64 4.99
N ILE A 352 -7.26 -15.64 6.26
CA ILE A 352 -8.18 -15.29 7.34
C ILE A 352 -7.69 -13.98 7.96
N LEU A 353 -8.52 -12.95 7.88
CA LEU A 353 -8.25 -11.66 8.50
C LEU A 353 -8.86 -11.64 9.91
N TYR A 354 -8.05 -11.34 10.92
CA TYR A 354 -8.46 -11.28 12.33
C TYR A 354 -8.44 -9.84 12.81
N ASN A 355 -9.41 -9.47 13.66
CA ASN A 355 -9.44 -8.19 14.38
C ASN A 355 -8.76 -8.41 15.73
N THR A 356 -7.63 -7.75 15.98
CA THR A 356 -6.81 -7.99 17.19
C THR A 356 -7.49 -7.52 18.47
N VAL A 357 -8.51 -6.66 18.39
CA VAL A 357 -9.33 -6.24 19.54
C VAL A 357 -10.31 -7.34 19.94
N LEU A 358 -10.85 -8.10 18.97
CA LEU A 358 -12.03 -8.97 19.17
C LEU A 358 -11.71 -10.46 19.12
N ALA A 359 -10.66 -10.84 18.40
CA ALA A 359 -10.25 -12.23 18.21
C ALA A 359 -9.21 -12.65 19.23
N ASN A 360 -9.25 -13.93 19.57
CA ASN A 360 -8.12 -14.63 20.15
C ASN A 360 -7.31 -15.25 19.01
N PRO A 361 -5.98 -15.44 19.18
CA PRO A 361 -5.18 -16.13 18.19
C PRO A 361 -5.69 -17.56 17.97
N PRO A 362 -5.62 -18.09 16.74
CA PRO A 362 -6.03 -19.45 16.44
C PRO A 362 -5.12 -20.53 17.04
N ILE A 363 -3.95 -20.17 17.59
CA ILE A 363 -3.06 -21.11 18.27
C ILE A 363 -3.49 -21.27 19.73
N GLU A 364 -4.01 -22.44 20.10
CA GLU A 364 -4.55 -22.76 21.44
C GLU A 364 -3.60 -22.51 22.63
N LYS A 365 -2.29 -22.41 22.38
CA LYS A 365 -1.26 -22.22 23.43
C LYS A 365 -0.92 -20.76 23.72
N SER A 366 -1.42 -19.80 22.96
CA SER A 366 -1.16 -18.38 23.16
C SER A 366 -2.48 -17.63 23.40
N SER A 367 -2.50 -16.71 24.36
CA SER A 367 -3.62 -15.76 24.53
C SER A 367 -3.46 -14.51 23.66
N LYS A 368 -2.36 -14.40 22.90
CA LYS A 368 -1.99 -13.24 22.09
C LYS A 368 -1.44 -13.62 20.71
N PHE A 369 -1.66 -12.75 19.73
CA PHE A 369 -1.03 -12.86 18.41
C PHE A 369 0.48 -12.62 18.50
N TYR A 370 0.92 -11.60 19.25
CA TYR A 370 2.33 -11.24 19.39
C TYR A 370 2.94 -11.81 20.68
N SER A 371 3.21 -13.12 20.69
CA SER A 371 3.61 -13.85 21.91
C SER A 371 4.94 -13.40 22.51
N ASP A 372 5.84 -12.85 21.68
CA ASP A 372 7.19 -12.44 22.10
C ASP A 372 7.20 -11.05 22.80
N SER A 373 6.02 -10.45 23.00
CA SER A 373 5.85 -9.17 23.72
C SER A 373 4.63 -9.23 24.65
N PRO A 374 4.67 -10.05 25.72
CA PRO A 374 3.51 -10.36 26.55
C PRO A 374 2.94 -9.17 27.32
N ASP A 375 3.71 -8.09 27.51
CA ASP A 375 3.28 -6.89 28.24
C ASP A 375 2.57 -5.85 27.35
N ILE A 376 2.58 -6.04 26.03
CA ILE A 376 1.99 -5.11 25.05
C ILE A 376 0.70 -5.71 24.49
N SER A 377 -0.34 -4.90 24.30
CA SER A 377 -1.58 -5.33 23.66
C SER A 377 -1.37 -5.60 22.17
N ASP A 378 -2.01 -6.62 21.60
CA ASP A 378 -1.90 -6.92 20.15
C ASP A 378 -2.33 -5.71 19.29
N THR A 379 -3.29 -4.93 19.78
CA THR A 379 -3.78 -3.69 19.16
C THR A 379 -2.73 -2.60 19.02
N ASN A 380 -1.65 -2.66 19.80
CA ASN A 380 -0.55 -1.71 19.74
C ASN A 380 0.48 -2.08 18.67
N PHE A 381 0.36 -3.26 18.04
CA PHE A 381 1.19 -3.69 16.91
C PHE A 381 0.44 -3.54 15.59
N ALA A 382 -0.80 -4.03 15.53
CA ALA A 382 -1.69 -3.90 14.36
C ALA A 382 -3.16 -4.04 14.76
N GLN A 383 -4.05 -3.36 14.04
CA GLN A 383 -5.51 -3.53 14.22
C GLN A 383 -5.99 -4.86 13.63
N TYR A 384 -5.34 -5.32 12.57
CA TYR A 384 -5.68 -6.58 11.92
C TYR A 384 -4.46 -7.44 11.65
N VAL A 385 -4.67 -8.75 11.68
CA VAL A 385 -3.66 -9.74 11.31
C VAL A 385 -4.22 -10.62 10.20
N LEU A 386 -3.48 -10.73 9.10
CA LEU A 386 -3.77 -11.64 8.01
C LEU A 386 -3.01 -12.94 8.25
N LEU A 387 -3.74 -14.05 8.45
CA LEU A 387 -3.15 -15.38 8.60
C LEU A 387 -3.47 -16.29 7.42
N PHE A 388 -2.44 -16.99 6.93
CA PHE A 388 -2.58 -18.11 6.01
C PHE A 388 -2.61 -19.43 6.77
N GLU A 389 -3.47 -20.37 6.35
CA GLU A 389 -3.64 -21.64 7.05
C GLU A 389 -2.38 -22.52 6.98
N ASP A 390 -1.65 -22.46 5.87
CA ASP A 390 -0.38 -23.17 5.69
C ASP A 390 0.67 -22.24 5.04
N PRO A 391 1.42 -21.47 5.85
CA PRO A 391 2.42 -20.53 5.35
C PRO A 391 3.57 -21.21 4.59
N ALA A 392 3.82 -22.52 4.80
CA ALA A 392 4.86 -23.25 4.09
C ALA A 392 4.49 -23.53 2.63
N LYS A 393 3.19 -23.45 2.28
CA LYS A 393 2.68 -23.65 0.91
C LYS A 393 2.56 -22.35 0.11
N LEU A 394 2.95 -21.21 0.67
CA LEU A 394 2.90 -19.92 -0.02
C LEU A 394 3.80 -19.92 -1.25
N THR A 395 3.20 -19.57 -2.38
CA THR A 395 3.82 -19.66 -3.70
C THR A 395 4.82 -18.53 -3.90
N VAL A 396 6.05 -18.87 -4.27
CA VAL A 396 7.05 -17.88 -4.67
C VAL A 396 6.61 -17.25 -6.00
N THR A 397 6.61 -15.93 -6.05
CA THR A 397 6.29 -15.16 -7.25
C THR A 397 7.27 -15.52 -8.38
N LYS A 398 6.71 -15.83 -9.55
CA LYS A 398 7.52 -15.98 -10.77
C LYS A 398 7.83 -14.60 -11.32
N GLU A 399 9.11 -14.35 -11.58
CA GLU A 399 9.57 -13.08 -12.14
C GLU A 399 9.76 -13.21 -13.66
N ARG A 400 9.02 -12.41 -14.43
CA ARG A 400 9.08 -12.27 -15.89
C ARG A 400 8.79 -10.82 -16.26
N SER A 401 9.29 -10.34 -17.39
CA SER A 401 9.00 -8.96 -17.83
C SER A 401 7.51 -8.71 -18.01
N GLY A 402 7.07 -7.46 -17.89
CA GLY A 402 5.67 -7.07 -18.11
C GLY A 402 5.16 -7.48 -19.49
N ALA A 403 6.02 -7.45 -20.51
CA ALA A 403 5.70 -7.93 -21.85
C ALA A 403 5.34 -9.41 -21.87
N TYR A 404 5.96 -10.25 -21.03
CA TYR A 404 5.54 -11.64 -20.88
C TYR A 404 4.10 -11.73 -20.36
N TRP A 405 3.78 -11.00 -19.29
CA TRP A 405 2.45 -11.00 -18.66
C TRP A 405 1.36 -10.35 -19.52
N LYS A 406 1.74 -9.44 -20.43
CA LYS A 406 0.83 -8.87 -21.41
C LYS A 406 0.30 -9.90 -22.41
N TYR A 407 1.14 -10.86 -22.79
CA TYR A 407 0.87 -11.80 -23.89
C TYR A 407 0.61 -13.25 -23.43
N HIS A 408 0.79 -13.57 -22.15
CA HIS A 408 0.63 -14.89 -21.55
C HIS A 408 -0.14 -14.80 -20.24
#